data_AF-A0A5C7EVE8-F1
#
_entry.id   AF-A0A5C7EVE8-F1
#
_cell.length_a   1.000
_cell.length_b   1.000
_cell.length_c   1.000
_cell.angle_alpha   90.00
_cell.angle_beta   90.00
_cell.angle_gamma   90.00
#
_symmetry.space_group_name_H-M   'P 1'
#
loop_
_entity.id
_entity.type
_entity.pdbx_description
1 polymer ?
#
loop_
_entity_poly.entity_id
_entity_poly.type
_entity_poly.pdbx_seq_one_letter_code
_entity_poly.pdbx_strand_id
1 'polypeptide(L)'
;MTTLDLKQAAAFLRMHPKTVQERAKAGIIPGAKPGKCWVFLQADLEAYLRSLQCRSTASAGSGTSTSRAPTAAEIATLLALPTGRRRRNTMTASRPSTGVKRGSVTRLHPRGATRSGTGS
;
A
#
# COMPACT_ATOMS: atom_id res chain seq x y z
N MET A 1 -29.69 31.48 -9.14
CA MET A 1 -29.90 30.03 -9.27
C MET A 1 -30.24 29.76 -10.72
N THR A 2 -29.35 29.12 -11.46
CA THR A 2 -29.54 28.86 -12.90
C THR A 2 -29.92 27.40 -13.10
N THR A 3 -31.07 27.17 -13.74
CA THR A 3 -31.53 25.84 -14.15
C THR A 3 -31.19 25.60 -15.61
N LEU A 4 -30.84 24.36 -15.94
CA LEU A 4 -30.44 23.92 -17.27
C LEU A 4 -31.34 22.79 -17.75
N ASP A 5 -31.75 22.84 -19.01
CA ASP A 5 -32.44 21.74 -19.67
C ASP A 5 -31.48 20.59 -19.99
N LEU A 6 -32.03 19.41 -20.34
CA LEU A 6 -31.24 18.24 -20.74
C LEU A 6 -30.16 18.53 -21.79
N LYS A 7 -30.48 19.34 -22.81
CA LYS A 7 -29.52 19.71 -23.87
C LYS A 7 -28.42 20.64 -23.34
N GLN A 8 -28.78 21.58 -22.47
CA GLN A 8 -27.82 22.51 -21.87
C GLN A 8 -26.90 21.79 -20.88
N ALA A 9 -27.44 20.91 -20.05
CA ALA A 9 -26.67 20.05 -19.17
C ALA A 9 -25.71 19.13 -19.96
N ALA A 10 -26.16 18.59 -21.09
CA ALA A 10 -25.34 17.80 -21.99
C ALA A 10 -24.17 18.60 -22.57
N ALA A 11 -24.42 19.84 -23.03
CA ALA A 11 -23.37 20.74 -23.48
C ALA A 11 -22.39 21.08 -22.35
N PHE A 12 -22.90 21.36 -21.15
CA PHE A 12 -22.09 21.71 -19.98
C PHE A 12 -21.14 20.57 -19.57
N LEU A 13 -21.65 19.34 -19.51
CA LEU A 13 -20.87 18.15 -19.16
C LEU A 13 -20.07 17.57 -20.33
N ARG A 14 -20.21 18.15 -21.54
CA ARG A 14 -19.65 17.64 -22.80
C ARG A 14 -19.99 16.17 -23.06
N MET A 15 -21.23 15.79 -22.78
CA MET A 15 -21.77 14.44 -22.99
C MET A 15 -22.94 14.46 -23.97
N HIS A 16 -23.27 13.32 -24.56
CA HIS A 16 -24.46 13.20 -25.39
C HIS A 16 -25.74 13.26 -24.53
N PRO A 17 -26.83 13.95 -24.94
CA PRO A 17 -28.03 14.14 -24.13
C PRO A 17 -28.71 12.82 -23.70
N LYS A 18 -28.61 11.76 -24.52
CA LYS A 18 -29.12 10.43 -24.15
C LYS A 18 -28.38 9.87 -22.92
N THR A 19 -27.05 9.97 -22.90
CA THR A 19 -26.22 9.52 -21.78
C THR A 19 -26.51 10.30 -20.50
N VAL A 20 -26.70 11.62 -20.62
CA VAL A 20 -27.10 12.44 -19.47
C VAL A 20 -28.46 12.02 -18.93
N GLN A 21 -29.42 11.74 -19.82
CA GLN A 21 -30.73 11.25 -19.42
C GLN A 21 -30.67 9.90 -18.71
N GLU A 22 -29.89 8.95 -19.24
CA GLU A 22 -29.71 7.63 -18.64
C GLU A 22 -29.07 7.72 -17.26
N ARG A 23 -28.03 8.56 -17.11
CA ARG A 23 -27.37 8.80 -15.82
C ARG A 23 -28.27 9.54 -14.82
N ALA A 24 -29.10 10.47 -15.28
CA ALA A 24 -30.09 11.14 -14.45
C ALA A 24 -31.20 10.18 -13.98
N LYS A 25 -31.68 9.29 -14.88
CA LYS A 25 -32.60 8.20 -14.53
C LYS A 25 -32.00 7.23 -13.51
N ALA A 26 -30.70 6.95 -13.62
CA ALA A 26 -29.97 6.11 -12.67
C ALA A 26 -29.63 6.82 -11.35
N GLY A 27 -29.94 8.11 -11.20
CA GLY A 27 -29.62 8.89 -9.99
C GLY A 27 -28.14 9.24 -9.84
N ILE A 28 -27.33 9.09 -10.88
CA ILE A 28 -25.89 9.39 -10.87
C ILE A 28 -25.65 10.90 -11.05
N ILE A 29 -26.40 11.51 -11.98
CA ILE A 29 -26.36 12.96 -12.19
C ILE A 29 -27.53 13.58 -11.41
N PRO A 30 -27.27 14.54 -10.52
CA PRO A 30 -28.32 15.24 -9.79
C PRO A 30 -29.19 16.04 -10.76
N GLY A 31 -30.46 15.64 -10.88
CA GLY A 31 -31.43 16.27 -11.75
C GLY A 31 -32.84 15.96 -11.29
N ALA A 32 -33.74 16.92 -11.44
CA ALA A 32 -35.15 16.76 -11.15
C ALA A 32 -35.93 16.57 -12.45
N LYS A 33 -37.07 15.87 -12.37
CA LYS A 33 -37.99 15.71 -13.48
C LYS A 33 -39.37 16.24 -13.12
N PRO A 34 -39.56 17.57 -13.04
CA PRO A 34 -40.87 18.15 -12.85
C PRO A 34 -41.72 17.86 -14.10
N GLY A 35 -42.56 16.82 -14.02
CA GLY A 35 -43.40 16.37 -15.13
C GLY A 35 -42.64 15.60 -16.22
N LYS A 36 -42.64 16.12 -17.46
CA LYS A 36 -42.07 15.44 -18.64
C LYS A 36 -40.65 15.88 -19.00
N CYS A 37 -40.19 17.02 -18.49
CA CYS A 37 -38.89 17.59 -18.81
C CYS A 37 -37.89 17.33 -17.68
N TRP A 38 -36.62 17.11 -18.05
CA TRP A 38 -35.52 17.06 -17.09
C TRP A 38 -34.96 18.46 -16.86
N VAL A 39 -34.81 18.82 -15.59
CA VAL A 39 -34.26 20.09 -15.14
C VAL A 39 -33.08 19.82 -14.23
N PHE A 40 -31.95 20.44 -14.54
CA PHE A 40 -30.71 20.32 -13.79
C PHE A 40 -30.36 21.66 -13.17
N LEU A 41 -29.84 21.65 -11.94
CA LEU A 41 -29.29 22.85 -11.34
C LEU A 41 -27.82 22.94 -11.74
N GLN A 42 -27.39 24.11 -12.24
CA GLN A 42 -26.00 24.30 -12.62
C GLN A 42 -25.04 24.02 -11.45
N ALA A 43 -25.39 24.47 -10.24
CA ALA A 43 -24.60 24.24 -9.03
C ALA A 43 -24.45 22.75 -8.69
N ASP A 44 -25.47 21.94 -8.96
CA ASP A 44 -25.42 20.49 -8.72
C ASP A 44 -24.54 19.78 -9.77
N LEU A 45 -24.56 20.23 -11.03
CA LEU A 45 -23.64 19.73 -12.06
C LEU A 45 -22.19 20.07 -11.72
N GLU A 46 -21.94 21.27 -11.21
CA GLU A 46 -20.62 21.68 -10.71
C GLU A 46 -20.19 20.84 -9.50
N ALA A 47 -21.10 20.59 -8.55
CA ALA A 47 -20.84 19.70 -7.43
C ALA A 47 -20.52 18.26 -7.88
N TYR A 48 -21.26 17.76 -8.88
CA TYR A 48 -20.98 16.47 -9.50
C TYR A 48 -19.58 16.43 -10.12
N LEU A 49 -19.19 17.44 -10.89
CA LEU A 49 -17.82 17.54 -11.45
C LEU A 49 -16.75 17.60 -10.36
N ARG A 50 -16.99 18.37 -9.29
CA ARG A 50 -16.08 18.41 -8.13
C ARG A 50 -15.96 17.07 -7.43
N SER A 51 -17.03 16.29 -7.36
CA SER A 51 -16.99 14.94 -6.77
C SER A 51 -16.17 13.94 -7.62
N LEU A 52 -16.12 14.14 -8.93
CA LEU A 52 -15.32 13.32 -9.86
C LEU A 52 -13.84 13.68 -9.85
N GLN A 53 -13.49 14.90 -9.43
CA GLN A 53 -12.10 15.30 -9.25
C GLN A 53 -11.50 14.48 -8.10
N CYS A 54 -10.67 13.50 -8.45
CA CYS A 54 -9.97 12.64 -7.49
C CYS A 54 -9.31 13.48 -6.38
N ARG A 55 -9.37 12.97 -5.15
CA ARG A 55 -8.73 13.59 -3.97
C ARG A 55 -7.23 13.91 -4.16
N SER A 56 -6.57 13.21 -5.09
CA SER A 56 -5.17 13.44 -5.46
C SER A 56 -4.93 14.72 -6.28
N THR A 57 -5.93 15.20 -7.03
CA THR A 57 -5.84 16.43 -7.83
C THR A 57 -6.59 17.61 -7.22
N ALA A 58 -7.48 17.37 -6.25
CA ALA A 58 -8.15 18.38 -5.45
C ALA A 58 -7.19 19.01 -4.42
N SER A 59 -6.18 19.71 -4.90
CA SER A 59 -5.36 20.62 -4.09
C SER A 59 -6.17 21.89 -3.79
N ALA A 60 -7.11 21.80 -2.87
CA ALA A 60 -7.69 22.97 -2.20
C ALA A 60 -8.18 22.54 -0.81
N GLY A 61 -7.48 23.05 0.20
CA GLY A 61 -7.52 22.59 1.57
C GLY A 61 -8.88 22.70 2.25
N SER A 62 -9.21 21.66 3.01
CA SER A 62 -9.84 21.85 4.31
C SER A 62 -9.21 20.85 5.26
N GLY A 63 -8.13 21.30 5.90
CA GLY A 63 -7.60 20.67 7.07
C GLY A 63 -8.43 21.09 8.27
N THR A 64 -9.05 20.11 8.93
CA THR A 64 -9.16 20.12 10.39
C THR A 64 -9.09 18.67 10.87
N SER A 65 -7.94 18.05 10.70
CA SER A 65 -7.53 16.99 11.62
C SER A 65 -6.22 17.46 12.22
N THR A 66 -6.31 18.09 13.39
CA THR A 66 -5.16 18.41 14.25
C THR A 66 -4.60 17.13 14.84
N SER A 67 -4.07 16.26 13.98
CA SER A 67 -3.12 15.25 14.40
C SER A 67 -1.80 15.68 13.79
N ARG A 68 -0.93 16.21 14.65
CA ARG A 68 0.44 16.61 14.32
C ARG A 68 1.05 15.53 13.43
N ALA A 69 1.28 15.84 12.16
CA ALA A 69 1.95 14.90 11.27
C ALA A 69 3.33 14.60 11.88
N PRO A 70 3.69 13.33 12.11
CA PRO A 70 4.96 13.03 12.73
C PRO A 70 6.07 13.54 11.82
N THR A 71 7.02 14.27 12.41
CA THR A 71 8.18 14.76 11.65
C THR A 71 8.93 13.55 11.10
N ALA A 72 9.61 13.67 9.96
CA ALA A 72 10.42 12.56 9.41
C ALA A 72 11.38 11.94 10.46
N ALA A 73 11.81 12.73 11.45
CA ALA A 73 12.55 12.28 12.62
C ALA A 73 11.76 11.36 13.59
N GLU A 74 10.47 11.62 13.86
CA GLU A 74 9.59 10.73 14.65
C GLU A 74 9.38 9.40 13.92
N ILE A 75 9.23 9.44 12.58
CA ILE A 75 9.13 8.23 11.75
C ILE A 75 10.41 7.41 11.85
N ALA A 76 11.58 8.05 11.75
CA ALA A 76 12.87 7.39 11.92
C ALA A 76 13.05 6.80 13.32
N THR A 77 12.51 7.46 14.35
CA THR A 77 12.57 7.00 15.75
C THR A 77 11.70 5.75 15.97
N LEU A 78 10.53 5.66 15.34
CA LEU A 78 9.67 4.46 15.39
C LEU A 78 10.22 3.27 14.59
N LEU A 79 10.97 3.54 13.51
CA LEU A 79 11.64 2.53 12.69
C LEU A 79 12.97 2.06 13.29
N ALA A 80 13.49 2.74 14.31
CA ALA A 80 14.67 2.30 15.02
C ALA A 80 14.33 1.11 15.92
N LEU A 81 14.30 -0.09 15.32
CA LEU A 81 14.31 -1.34 16.09
C LEU A 81 15.48 -1.28 17.09
N PRO A 82 15.26 -1.64 18.38
CA PRO A 82 16.35 -1.81 19.32
C PRO A 82 17.26 -2.90 18.77
N THR A 83 18.43 -2.51 18.29
CA THR A 83 19.49 -3.46 17.97
C THR A 83 19.79 -4.21 19.27
N GLY A 84 19.44 -5.50 19.28
CA GLY A 84 19.49 -6.35 20.46
C GLY A 84 20.84 -6.21 21.17
N ARG A 85 20.77 -5.99 22.48
CA ARG A 85 21.91 -5.88 23.40
C ARG A 85 23.01 -6.87 23.02
N ARG A 86 24.13 -6.34 22.53
CA ARG A 86 25.38 -7.07 22.26
C ARG A 86 25.68 -8.01 23.42
N ARG A 87 25.72 -9.32 23.14
CA ARG A 87 26.18 -10.33 24.10
C ARG A 87 27.57 -9.92 24.59
N ARG A 88 27.68 -9.66 25.90
CA ARG A 88 28.96 -9.46 26.59
C ARG A 88 29.47 -10.86 26.94
N ASN A 89 30.45 -11.34 26.19
CA ASN A 89 31.19 -12.53 26.55
C ASN A 89 32.59 -12.09 26.95
N THR A 90 32.86 -12.25 28.24
CA THR A 90 34.11 -12.04 28.95
C THR A 90 35.09 -13.17 28.63
N MET A 91 36.17 -12.88 27.91
CA MET A 91 37.48 -13.44 28.26
C MET A 91 38.61 -12.63 27.61
N THR A 92 39.41 -12.05 28.49
CA THR A 92 40.75 -11.52 28.25
C THR A 92 41.66 -12.62 27.74
N ALA A 93 42.39 -12.34 26.66
CA ALA A 93 43.39 -13.22 26.09
C ALA A 93 44.57 -13.45 27.06
N SER A 94 45.14 -14.67 27.06
CA SER A 94 46.59 -14.91 27.16
C SER A 94 46.97 -16.39 26.91
N ARG A 95 47.55 -16.60 25.72
CA ARG A 95 48.72 -17.42 25.34
C ARG A 95 48.80 -18.96 25.54
N PRO A 96 49.57 -19.65 24.65
CA PRO A 96 49.62 -21.10 24.51
C PRO A 96 50.65 -21.74 25.45
N SER A 97 50.40 -22.98 25.86
CA SER A 97 51.39 -23.79 26.59
C SER A 97 51.70 -25.07 25.80
N THR A 98 52.94 -25.13 25.33
CA THR A 98 53.65 -26.26 24.72
C THR A 98 53.90 -27.40 25.72
N GLY A 99 53.75 -28.68 25.32
CA GLY A 99 54.15 -29.80 26.20
C GLY A 99 53.81 -31.26 25.78
N VAL A 100 54.13 -31.69 24.57
CA VAL A 100 54.91 -32.91 24.20
C VAL A 100 54.77 -34.27 24.98
N LYS A 101 54.54 -35.35 24.19
CA LYS A 101 54.77 -36.85 24.34
C LYS A 101 53.63 -37.70 24.93
N ARG A 102 53.42 -38.99 24.61
CA ARG A 102 53.83 -39.98 23.58
C ARG A 102 53.22 -41.33 24.02
N GLY A 103 52.74 -42.17 23.08
CA GLY A 103 52.59 -43.63 23.24
C GLY A 103 51.14 -44.14 23.41
N SER A 104 50.59 -44.86 22.43
CA SER A 104 50.58 -46.35 22.24
C SER A 104 49.32 -46.95 22.90
N VAL A 105 48.44 -47.78 22.32
CA VAL A 105 48.56 -48.99 21.47
C VAL A 105 47.19 -49.31 20.81
N THR A 106 47.23 -49.67 19.52
CA THR A 106 46.56 -50.77 18.78
C THR A 106 45.20 -51.40 19.18
N ARG A 107 44.26 -51.44 18.22
CA ARG A 107 43.68 -52.66 17.54
C ARG A 107 42.70 -52.22 16.43
N LEU A 108 42.93 -52.51 15.13
CA LEU A 108 42.45 -53.68 14.33
C LEU A 108 40.94 -53.96 14.56
N HIS A 109 40.02 -54.13 13.60
CA HIS A 109 39.99 -54.34 12.14
C HIS A 109 38.49 -54.28 11.69
N PRO A 110 38.06 -54.60 10.44
CA PRO A 110 36.99 -53.92 9.69
C PRO A 110 35.72 -54.77 9.44
N ARG A 111 34.71 -54.21 8.74
CA ARG A 111 33.65 -54.90 7.93
C ARG A 111 32.73 -53.81 7.35
N GLY A 112 32.31 -53.75 6.09
CA GLY A 112 32.47 -54.59 4.90
C GLY A 112 31.81 -53.86 3.70
N ALA A 113 32.30 -54.16 2.49
CA ALA A 113 31.76 -53.78 1.18
C ALA A 113 30.35 -54.39 0.92
N THR A 114 29.49 -53.97 -0.02
CA THR A 114 29.60 -54.03 -1.51
C THR A 114 28.39 -53.28 -2.16
N ARG A 115 28.56 -52.54 -3.29
CA ARG A 115 28.11 -52.81 -4.70
C ARG A 115 26.63 -53.27 -4.82
N SER A 116 25.74 -52.89 -5.74
CA SER A 116 25.71 -52.53 -7.19
C SER A 116 24.24 -52.08 -7.47
N GLY A 117 23.80 -51.34 -8.51
CA GLY A 117 24.09 -51.39 -9.94
C GLY A 117 23.11 -52.32 -10.69
N THR A 118 22.00 -51.80 -11.24
CA THR A 118 21.12 -52.30 -12.35
C THR A 118 19.90 -51.35 -12.42
N GLY A 119 19.44 -50.75 -13.51
CA GLY A 119 19.42 -51.16 -14.91
C GLY A 119 17.98 -51.51 -15.30
N SER A 120 17.26 -50.61 -15.98
CA SER A 120 16.03 -50.88 -16.74
C SER A 120 15.91 -49.85 -17.85
#